data_AF-A0A1V6JF33-F1
#
_entry.id   AF-A0A1V6JF33-F1
#
_cell.length_a   1.000
_cell.length_b   1.000
_cell.length_c   1.000
_cell.angle_alpha   90.00
_cell.angle_beta   90.00
_cell.angle_gamma   90.00
#
_symmetry.space_group_name_H-M   'P 1'
#
loop_
_entity.id
_entity.type
_entity.pdbx_description
1 polymer ?
#
loop_
_entity_poly.entity_id
_entity_poly.type
_entity_poly.pdbx_seq_one_letter_code
_entity_poly.pdbx_strand_id
1 'polypeptide(L)' 'MKRYIFRLMLFAAILVASLSVYSQPQNPPPPPAGGHGQSTNQSRGGGAPLGTGIGIMLALGGAYGAKKVYDARKNSKE' A
#
# COMPACT_ATOMS: atom_id res chain seq x y z
N MET A 1 4.48 -20.93 24.21
CA MET A 1 4.37 -19.48 24.56
C MET A 1 5.15 -18.56 23.61
N LYS A 2 6.47 -18.73 23.43
CA LYS A 2 7.30 -17.90 22.53
C LYS A 2 6.76 -17.77 21.08
N ARG A 3 6.16 -18.84 20.54
CA ARG A 3 5.57 -18.88 19.19
C ARG A 3 4.35 -17.96 19.03
N TYR A 4 3.53 -17.83 20.08
CA TYR A 4 2.35 -16.97 20.07
C TYR A 4 2.72 -15.52 20.34
N ILE A 5 3.72 -15.29 21.21
CA ILE A 5 4.29 -13.96 21.45
C ILE A 5 4.85 -13.38 20.14
N PHE A 6 5.60 -14.18 19.37
CA PHE A 6 6.12 -13.75 18.07
C PHE A 6 5.01 -13.38 17.07
N ARG A 7 3.95 -14.19 16.99
CA ARG A 7 2.79 -13.91 16.12
C ARG A 7 2.05 -12.64 16.53
N LEU A 8 1.87 -12.43 17.84
CA LEU A 8 1.27 -11.22 18.39
C LEU A 8 2.11 -9.98 18.03
N MET A 9 3.43 -10.09 18.16
CA MET A 9 4.36 -9.00 17.85
C MET A 9 4.35 -8.64 16.36
N LEU A 10 4.30 -9.64 15.48
CA LEU A 10 4.16 -9.44 14.04
C LEU A 10 2.83 -8.77 13.68
N PHE A 11 1.73 -9.20 14.30
CA PHE A 11 0.41 -8.61 14.08
C PHE A 11 0.34 -7.14 14.53
N ALA A 12 0.93 -6.84 15.70
CA ALA A 12 1.04 -5.47 16.20
C ALA A 12 1.90 -4.58 15.28
N ALA A 13 3.01 -5.11 14.74
CA ALA A 13 3.85 -4.37 13.80
C ALA A 13 3.11 -4.01 12.50
N ILE A 14 2.27 -4.92 11.98
CA ILE A 14 1.46 -4.65 10.78
C ILE A 14 0.40 -3.58 11.06
N LEU A 15 -0.26 -3.63 12.22
CA LEU A 15 -1.23 -2.60 12.64
C LEU A 15 -0.58 -1.21 12.75
N VAL A 16 0.58 -1.11 13.38
CA VAL A 16 1.31 0.16 13.50
C VAL A 16 1.77 0.67 12.13
N ALA A 17 2.26 -0.21 11.25
CA ALA A 17 2.64 0.16 9.89
C ALA A 17 1.45 0.70 9.07
N SER A 18 0.24 0.16 9.30
CA SER A 18 -0.96 0.62 8.60
C SER A 18 -1.37 2.06 8.92
N LEU A 19 -1.01 2.57 10.11
CA LEU A 19 -1.23 3.97 10.51
C LEU A 19 -0.37 4.96 9.69
N SER A 20 0.63 4.49 8.94
CA SER A 20 1.46 5.35 8.10
C SER A 20 1.00 5.39 6.63
N VAL A 21 -0.02 4.60 6.27
CA VAL A 21 -0.53 4.48 4.89
C VAL A 21 -1.76 5.38 4.69
N TYR A 22 -1.68 6.65 5.09
CA TYR A 22 -2.69 7.63 4.72
C TYR A 22 -2.33 8.25 3.37
N SER A 23 -3.15 8.00 2.35
CA SER A 23 -3.00 8.49 0.98
C SER A 23 -3.52 9.92 0.76
N GLN A 24 -3.83 10.65 1.84
CA GLN A 24 -4.39 11.98 1.73
C GLN A 24 -3.29 12.98 1.34
N PRO A 25 -3.50 13.83 0.31
CA PRO A 25 -2.64 15.00 0.13
C PRO A 25 -2.68 15.81 1.41
N GLN A 26 -1.49 16.13 1.96
CA GLN A 26 -1.30 16.77 3.27
C GLN A 26 -2.03 18.11 3.43
N ASN A 27 -2.55 18.67 2.33
CA ASN A 27 -3.43 19.82 2.36
C ASN A 27 -4.60 19.58 1.40
N PRO A 28 -5.85 19.89 1.78
CA PRO A 28 -6.90 20.03 0.80
C PRO A 28 -6.42 21.01 -0.28
N PRO A 29 -6.65 20.73 -1.57
CA PRO A 29 -6.31 21.69 -2.60
C PRO A 29 -6.99 23.02 -2.26
N PRO A 30 -6.30 24.16 -2.44
CA PRO A 30 -6.91 25.46 -2.20
C PRO A 30 -8.25 25.52 -2.94
N PRO A 31 -9.30 26.10 -2.34
CA PRO A 31 -10.58 26.19 -3.00
C PRO A 31 -10.38 26.86 -4.37
N PRO A 32 -11.09 26.39 -5.41
CA PRO A 32 -11.14 27.06 -6.70
C PRO A 32 -11.26 28.57 -6.52
N ALA A 33 -10.35 29.35 -7.11
CA ALA A 33 -10.35 30.82 -6.98
C ALA A 33 -11.65 31.48 -7.46
N GLY A 34 -12.56 30.75 -8.11
CA GLY A 34 -13.80 31.24 -8.69
C GLY A 34 -15.09 30.56 -8.23
N GLY A 35 -15.09 29.75 -7.16
CA GLY A 35 -16.30 29.04 -6.69
C GLY A 35 -16.78 27.90 -7.60
N HIS A 36 -17.96 27.35 -7.32
CA HIS A 36 -18.59 26.29 -8.12
C HIS A 36 -19.13 26.85 -9.46
N GLY A 37 -19.02 26.09 -10.55
CA GLY A 37 -19.60 26.48 -11.86
C GLY A 37 -18.65 27.13 -12.87
N GLN A 38 -17.33 27.07 -12.62
CA GLN A 38 -16.35 27.60 -13.57
C GLN A 38 -16.27 26.75 -14.84
N SER A 39 -16.27 27.41 -16.00
CA SER A 39 -16.17 26.77 -17.34
C SER A 39 -14.74 26.39 -17.72
N THR A 40 -13.76 26.72 -16.89
CA THR A 40 -12.34 26.43 -17.11
C THR A 40 -11.84 25.28 -16.24
N ASN A 41 -10.88 24.52 -16.76
CA ASN A 41 -10.33 23.37 -16.07
C ASN A 41 -9.55 23.84 -14.83
N GLN A 42 -9.92 23.33 -13.66
CA GLN A 42 -9.20 23.62 -12.41
C GLN A 42 -7.79 23.00 -12.45
N SER A 43 -6.83 23.66 -11.80
CA SER A 43 -5.49 23.09 -11.63
C SER A 43 -5.60 21.74 -10.91
N ARG A 44 -4.94 20.70 -11.42
CA ARG A 44 -4.96 19.37 -10.80
C ARG A 44 -4.40 19.49 -9.39
N GLY A 45 -5.26 19.29 -8.39
CA GLY A 45 -4.83 19.08 -7.00
C GLY A 45 -3.85 17.92 -6.92
N GLY A 46 -2.88 18.02 -6.00
CA GLY A 46 -1.74 17.10 -5.88
C GLY A 46 -2.12 15.64 -6.12
N GLY A 47 -1.39 14.99 -7.03
CA GLY A 47 -1.69 13.63 -7.46
C GLY A 47 -1.60 12.63 -6.31
N ALA A 48 -2.59 11.74 -6.22
CA ALA A 48 -2.54 10.64 -5.27
C ALA A 48 -1.27 9.80 -5.52
N PRO A 49 -0.50 9.42 -4.48
CA PRO A 49 0.70 8.61 -4.64
C PRO A 49 0.36 7.17 -5.10
N LEU A 50 0.15 6.96 -6.40
CA LEU A 50 -0.17 5.64 -6.98
C LEU A 50 1.04 4.70 -7.02
N GLY A 51 2.26 5.27 -7.07
CA GLY A 51 3.50 4.49 -7.19
C GLY A 51 3.75 3.55 -6.01
N THR A 52 3.42 3.98 -4.78
CA THR A 52 3.61 3.15 -3.57
C THR A 52 2.64 1.97 -3.53
N GLY A 53 1.38 2.18 -3.94
CA GLY A 53 0.37 1.13 -4.01
C GLY A 53 0.71 0.05 -5.04
N ILE A 54 1.16 0.45 -6.23
CA ILE A 54 1.62 -0.48 -7.27
C ILE A 54 2.87 -1.23 -6.79
N GLY A 55 3.82 -0.55 -6.15
CA GLY A 55 5.02 -1.16 -5.60
C GLY A 55 4.73 -2.27 -4.59
N ILE A 56 3.78 -2.04 -3.67
CA ILE A 56 3.38 -3.04 -2.67
C ILE A 56 2.69 -4.25 -3.33
N MET A 57 1.80 -4.01 -4.30
CA MET A 57 1.11 -5.09 -5.01
C MET A 57 2.10 -5.99 -5.78
N LEU A 58 3.07 -5.38 -6.46
CA LEU A 58 4.12 -6.12 -7.15
C LEU A 58 5.01 -6.89 -6.18
N ALA A 59 5.38 -6.29 -5.05
CA ALA A 59 6.19 -6.95 -4.03
C ALA A 59 5.47 -8.18 -3.44
N LEU A 60 4.19 -8.05 -3.08
CA LEU A 60 3.39 -9.16 -2.55
C LEU A 60 3.14 -10.25 -3.59
N GLY A 61 2.81 -9.86 -4.82
CA GLY A 61 2.64 -10.80 -5.94
C GLY A 61 3.92 -11.58 -6.25
N GLY A 62 5.06 -10.89 -6.28
CA GLY A 62 6.37 -11.50 -6.49
C GLY A 62 6.78 -12.43 -5.35
N ALA A 63 6.60 -12.01 -4.09
CA ALA A 63 6.89 -12.84 -2.93
C ALA A 63 6.04 -14.13 -2.90
N TYR A 64 4.74 -14.02 -3.18
CA TYR A 64 3.85 -15.19 -3.28
C TYR A 64 4.24 -16.11 -4.44
N GLY A 65 4.52 -15.53 -5.62
CA GLY A 65 4.96 -16.29 -6.79
C GLY A 65 6.26 -17.06 -6.54
N ALA A 66 7.26 -16.40 -5.95
CA ALA A 66 8.53 -17.02 -5.60
C ALA A 66 8.35 -18.18 -4.60
N LYS A 67 7.53 -17.99 -3.56
CA LYS A 67 7.21 -19.05 -2.60
C LYS A 67 6.55 -20.25 -3.27
N LYS A 68 5.57 -20.03 -4.14
CA LYS A 68 4.85 -21.11 -4.83
C LYS A 68 5.78 -21.93 -5.73
N VAL A 69 6.67 -21.27 -6.48
CA VAL A 69 7.67 -21.96 -7.32
C VAL A 69 8.68 -22.72 -6.47
N TYR A 70 9.11 -22.15 -5.34
CA TYR A 70 10.01 -22.83 -4.40
C TYR A 70 9.38 -24.11 -3.84
N ASP A 71 8.14 -24.04 -3.35
CA ASP A 71 7.42 -25.18 -2.78
C ASP A 71 7.21 -26.28 -3.85
N ALA A 72 6.82 -25.90 -5.07
CA ALA A 72 6.67 -26.85 -6.17
C ALA A 72 7.99 -27.58 -6.51
N ARG A 73 9.12 -26.85 -6.54
CA ARG A 73 10.43 -27.47 -6.81
C ARG A 73 10.92 -28.35 -5.67
N LYS A 74 10.58 -28.00 -4.43
CA LYS A 74 10.96 -28.79 -3.25
C LYS A 74 10.21 -30.13 -3.22
N ASN A 75 8.91 -30.11 -3.47
CA ASN A 75 8.06 -31.30 -3.44
C ASN A 75 8.32 -32.27 -4.60
N SER A 76 8.95 -31.82 -5.70
CA SER A 76 9.36 -32.72 -6.80
C SER A 76 10.74 -33.35 -6.61
N LYS A 77 11.47 -32.97 -5.56
CA LYS A 77 12.80 -33.53 -5.23
C LYS A 77 12.75 -34.52 -4.06
N GLU A 78 11.59 -34.68 -3.44
CA GLU A 78 11.24 -35.79 -2.54
C GLU A 78 10.46 -36.84 -3.33
#